data_AF-A0A9E5QBN9-F1
#
_entry.id   AF-A0A9E5QBN9-F1
#
_cell.length_a   1.000
_cell.length_b   1.000
_cell.length_c   1.000
_cell.angle_alpha   90.00
_cell.angle_beta   90.00
_cell.angle_gamma   90.00
#
_symmetry.space_group_name_H-M   'P 1'
#
loop_
_entity.id
_entity.type
_entity.pdbx_description
1 polymer ?
#
loop_
_entity_poly.entity_id
_entity_poly.type
_entity_poly.pdbx_seq_one_letter_code
_entity_poly.pdbx_strand_id
1 'polypeptide(L)' 'MKISIDGMRRSATGSMNALADTISSLLDSLPDWQAEELKESFDEAARNVDIFNCVYRDDDELFNDISEEIEVKRLNT' A
#
# COMPACT_ATOMS: atom_id res chain seq x y z
N MET A 1 9.91 17.23 -17.34
CA MET A 1 10.16 16.18 -16.32
C MET A 1 9.20 15.05 -16.62
N LYS A 2 9.69 13.86 -16.95
CA LYS A 2 8.83 12.69 -17.20
C LYS A 2 8.63 12.00 -15.84
N ILE A 3 7.39 11.87 -15.39
CA ILE A 3 7.07 11.19 -14.13
C ILE A 3 6.93 9.70 -14.43
N SER A 4 7.63 8.84 -13.67
CA SER A 4 7.50 7.39 -13.81
C SER A 4 6.31 6.90 -12.99
N ILE A 5 5.35 6.23 -13.63
CA ILE A 5 4.21 5.62 -12.93
C ILE A 5 4.73 4.49 -12.03
N ASP A 6 5.68 3.69 -12.50
CA ASP A 6 6.36 2.66 -11.69
C ASP A 6 7.01 3.25 -10.44
N GLY A 7 7.71 4.38 -10.60
CA GLY A 7 8.32 5.10 -9.48
C GLY A 7 7.29 5.58 -8.45
N MET A 8 6.15 6.08 -8.91
CA MET A 8 5.05 6.49 -8.02
C MET A 8 4.43 5.30 -7.30
N ARG A 9 4.20 4.17 -7.99
CA ARG A 9 3.65 2.94 -7.40
C ARG A 9 4.57 2.33 -6.35
N ARG A 10 5.88 2.25 -6.65
CA ARG A 10 6.91 1.83 -5.67
C ARG A 10 6.95 2.75 -4.46
N SER A 11 6.90 4.07 -4.67
CA SER A 11 6.88 5.06 -3.60
C SER A 11 5.62 4.97 -2.72
N ALA A 12 4.45 4.84 -3.34
CA ALA A 12 3.18 4.68 -2.63
C ALA A 12 3.15 3.39 -1.80
N THR A 13 3.57 2.27 -2.39
CA THR A 13 3.67 0.98 -1.68
C THR A 13 4.65 1.05 -0.52
N GLY A 14 5.84 1.63 -0.73
CA GLY A 14 6.83 1.83 0.34
C GLY A 14 6.29 2.69 1.48
N SER A 15 5.57 3.76 1.15
CA SER A 15 4.95 4.66 2.13
C SER A 15 3.85 3.95 2.93
N MET A 16 3.00 3.15 2.28
CA MET A 16 1.98 2.35 2.95
C MET A 16 2.60 1.29 3.87
N ASN A 17 3.68 0.65 3.46
CA ASN A 17 4.36 -0.34 4.29
C ASN A 17 5.01 0.29 5.53
N ALA A 18 5.59 1.48 5.40
CA ALA A 18 6.10 2.25 6.54
C ALA A 18 4.98 2.71 7.49
N LEU A 19 3.82 3.07 6.94
CA LEU A 19 2.63 3.40 7.73
C LEU A 19 2.10 2.16 8.48
N ALA A 20 2.07 0.99 7.85
CA ALA A 20 1.69 -0.28 8.48
C ALA A 20 2.58 -0.57 9.71
N ASP A 21 3.89 -0.41 9.56
CA ASP A 21 4.85 -0.64 10.64
C ASP A 21 4.64 0.35 11.80
N THR A 22 4.35 1.61 11.47
CA THR A 22 4.05 2.65 12.47
C THR A 22 2.75 2.34 13.22
N ILE A 23 1.67 2.02 12.50
CA ILE A 23 0.38 1.66 13.09
C ILE A 23 0.53 0.42 13.98
N SER A 24 1.24 -0.60 13.51
CA SER A 24 1.45 -1.84 14.27
C SER A 24 2.05 -1.59 15.66
N SER A 25 2.96 -0.62 15.77
CA SER A 25 3.55 -0.24 17.06
C SER A 25 2.58 0.49 18.02
N LEU A 26 1.45 0.99 17.52
CA LEU A 26 0.44 1.71 18.29
C LEU A 26 -0.76 0.82 18.67
N LEU A 27 -1.03 -0.25 17.91
CA LEU A 27 -2.22 -1.08 18.09
C LEU A 27 -2.35 -1.63 19.52
N ASP A 28 -1.25 -2.08 20.13
CA ASP A 28 -1.24 -2.63 21.49
C ASP A 28 -1.60 -1.60 22.58
N SER A 29 -1.55 -0.30 22.25
CA SER A 29 -1.89 0.80 23.17
C SER A 29 -3.33 1.28 23.05
N LEU A 30 -4.06 0.81 22.04
CA LEU A 30 -5.43 1.22 21.76
C LEU A 30 -6.44 0.25 22.39
N PRO A 31 -7.62 0.73 22.81
CA PRO A 31 -8.76 -0.14 23.06
C PRO A 31 -9.09 -1.00 21.83
N ASP A 32 -9.48 -2.26 22.04
CA ASP A 32 -9.72 -3.24 20.97
C ASP A 32 -10.56 -2.72 19.80
N TRP A 33 -11.65 -2.00 20.09
CA TRP A 33 -12.54 -1.47 19.06
C TRP A 33 -11.87 -0.38 18.19
N GLN A 34 -10.98 0.44 18.75
CA GLN A 34 -10.21 1.43 17.99
C GLN A 34 -9.08 0.79 17.20
N ALA A 35 -8.45 -0.23 17.78
CA ALA A 35 -7.44 -1.00 17.08
C ALA A 35 -8.05 -1.67 15.83
N GLU A 36 -9.25 -2.25 15.96
CA GLU A 36 -9.94 -2.90 14.84
C GLU A 36 -10.36 -1.90 13.76
N GLU A 37 -11.01 -0.79 14.13
CA GLU A 37 -11.41 0.26 13.18
C GLU A 37 -10.20 0.83 12.41
N LEU A 38 -9.05 0.98 13.08
CA LEU A 38 -7.82 1.44 12.46
C LEU A 38 -7.23 0.41 11.48
N LYS A 39 -7.24 -0.88 11.84
CA LYS A 39 -6.80 -1.96 10.93
C LYS A 39 -7.67 -2.03 9.70
N GLU A 40 -9.00 -2.01 9.85
CA GLU A 40 -9.95 -2.03 8.74
C GLU A 40 -9.74 -0.86 7.78
N SER A 41 -9.62 0.36 8.34
CA SER A 41 -9.38 1.57 7.55
C SER A 41 -8.06 1.52 6.79
N PHE A 42 -7.00 1.02 7.43
CA PHE A 42 -5.70 0.85 6.79
C PHE A 42 -5.77 -0.20 5.66
N ASP A 43 -6.42 -1.35 5.90
CA ASP A 43 -6.51 -2.41 4.91
C ASP A 43 -7.38 -2.03 3.71
N GLU A 44 -8.39 -1.18 3.89
CA GLU A 44 -9.12 -0.58 2.77
C GLU A 44 -8.19 0.30 1.91
N ALA A 45 -7.39 1.16 2.55
CA ALA A 45 -6.42 2.00 1.84
C ALA A 45 -5.33 1.14 1.15
N ALA A 46 -4.82 0.11 1.82
CA ALA A 46 -3.85 -0.83 1.26
C ALA A 46 -4.38 -1.51 0.00
N ARG A 47 -5.65 -1.90 0.01
CA ARG A 47 -6.32 -2.52 -1.15
C ARG A 47 -6.39 -1.59 -2.35
N ASN A 48 -6.66 -0.31 -2.13
CA ASN A 48 -6.69 0.67 -3.22
C ASN A 48 -5.31 0.85 -3.87
N VAL A 49 -4.24 0.80 -3.08
CA VAL A 49 -2.86 0.86 -3.60
C VAL A 49 -2.49 -0.44 -4.32
N ASP A 50 -2.85 -1.61 -3.81
CA ASP A 50 -2.62 -2.88 -4.51
C ASP A 50 -3.36 -2.93 -5.85
N ILE A 51 -4.62 -2.47 -5.92
CA ILE A 51 -5.36 -2.36 -7.19
C ILE A 51 -4.61 -1.46 -8.17
N PHE A 52 -4.05 -0.35 -7.69
CA PHE A 52 -3.26 0.54 -8.52
C PHE A 52 -1.95 -0.11 -9.02
N ASN A 53 -1.35 -1.00 -8.22
CA ASN A 53 -0.17 -1.77 -8.61
C ASN A 53 -0.45 -2.74 -9.77
N CYS A 54 -1.68 -3.22 -9.91
CA CYS A 54 -2.11 -4.13 -10.98
C CYS A 54 -2.41 -3.45 -12.33
N VAL A 55 -2.42 -2.11 -12.41
CA VAL A 55 -2.64 -1.41 -13.68
C VAL A 55 -1.32 -1.24 -14.42
N TYR A 56 -1.29 -1.50 -15.72
CA TYR A 56 -0.10 -1.28 -16.56
C TYR A 56 -0.51 -0.98 -18.01
N ARG A 57 0.46 -0.54 -18.82
CA ARG A 57 0.28 -0.30 -20.25
C ARG A 57 1.50 -0.78 -21.04
N ASP A 58 1.26 -1.69 -21.99
CA ASP A 58 2.32 -2.28 -22.81
C ASP A 58 3.06 -1.28 -23.71
N ASP A 59 2.46 -0.11 -23.98
CA ASP A 59 2.98 0.92 -24.87
C ASP A 59 3.74 2.05 -24.16
N ASP A 60 3.91 1.98 -22.83
CA ASP A 60 4.61 2.98 -22.03
C ASP A 60 5.71 2.34 -21.17
N GLU A 61 6.98 2.60 -21.53
CA GLU A 61 8.17 2.12 -20.83
C GLU A 61 8.25 2.55 -19.34
N LEU A 62 7.42 3.52 -18.92
CA LEU A 62 7.35 3.98 -17.53
C LEU A 62 6.12 3.45 -16.77
N PHE A 63 5.35 2.54 -17.37
CA PHE A 63 4.13 1.96 -16.81
C PHE A 63 4.05 0.43 -17.02
N ASN A 64 5.06 -0.28 -16.51
CA ASN A 64 5.23 -1.71 -16.70
C ASN A 64 4.33 -2.55 -15.77
N ASP A 65 4.16 -3.83 -16.07
CA ASP A 65 3.60 -4.76 -15.07
C ASP A 65 4.64 -5.00 -13.96
N ILE A 66 4.32 -4.54 -12.76
CA ILE A 66 5.13 -4.71 -11.54
C ILE A 66 4.30 -5.35 -10.42
N SER A 67 3.12 -5.90 -10.74
CA SER A 67 2.17 -6.41 -9.75
C SER A 67 2.75 -7.52 -8.88
N GLU A 68 3.69 -8.30 -9.41
CA GLU A 68 4.41 -9.35 -8.66
C GLU A 68 5.65 -8.84 -7.91
N GLU A 69 6.10 -7.61 -8.17
CA GLU A 69 7.30 -7.03 -7.53
C GLU A 69 6.99 -6.28 -6.23
N ILE A 70 5.77 -5.79 -6.07
CA ILE A 70 5.38 -4.90 -4.97
C ILE A 70 4.02 -5.30 -4.39
N GLU A 71 3.95 -5.33 -3.05
CA GLU A 71 2.74 -5.66 -2.31
C GLU A 71 2.67 -4.79 -1.05
N VAL A 72 1.45 -4.32 -0.72
CA VAL A 72 1.20 -3.60 0.52
C VAL A 72 0.89 -4.59 1.65
N LYS A 73 1.58 -4.42 2.79
CA LYS A 73 1.33 -5.17 4.03
C LYS A 73 -0.14 -5.02 4.46
N ARG A 74 -0.71 -6.07 5.03
CA ARG A 74 -2.03 -6.05 5.68
C ARG A 74 -1.89 -6.09 7.19
N LEU A 75 -2.82 -5.48 7.90
CA LEU A 75 -2.85 -5.47 9.36
C LEU A 75 -3.87 -6.46 9.94
N ASN A 76 -4.90 -6.82 9.16
CA ASN A 76 -5.71 -8.00 9.44
C ASN A 76 -5.14 -9.21 8.69
N THR A 77 -4.66 -10.20 9.45
CA THR A 77 -4.27 -11.55 8.98
C THR A 77 -5.17 -12.61 9.58
#